data_AF-A0AA36E1Z1-F1
#
_entry.id   AF-A0AA36E1Z1-F1
#
_cell.length_a   1.000
_cell.length_b   1.000
_cell.length_c   1.000
_cell.angle_alpha   90.00
_cell.angle_beta   90.00
_cell.angle_gamma   90.00
#
_symmetry.space_group_name_H-M   'P 1'
#
loop_
_entity.id
_entity.type
_entity.pdbx_description
1 polymer ?
#
loop_
_entity_poly.entity_id
_entity_poly.type
_entity_poly.pdbx_seq_one_letter_code
_entity_poly.pdbx_strand_id
1 'polypeptide(L)'
;MPSWVRGIGERSSWIGYVAVCEDQNEITRLGRRDIVISLRGTGTCLEWLENLRATLTRCPFGNKLSNGQHDAPMVESGVLSLYTSSTTVCQSLQQSVTDEILRIVDTYGDEPLSVTITGHSLGASLAILAAYDIKNTIKHALHLSVISFGGPRVGNRSFRHNLELQGTKILRIVNSDDLITRVPGFFVEDHDDVAKKQKPRVEHLPSWIQKCVNNKRWVYANIGHELRLSSRASLKLNSIDVATCHDLKTYLHLVNGFVSSSCPFRASARMMLNKASTVPPT
;
A
#
# COMPACT_ATOMS: atom_id res chain seq x y z
N MET A 1 -29.37 -14.18 2.61
CA MET A 1 -29.31 -12.90 1.86
C MET A 1 -30.61 -12.73 1.07
N PRO A 2 -31.29 -11.57 1.16
CA PRO A 2 -32.56 -11.33 0.45
C PRO A 2 -32.39 -11.37 -1.08
N SER A 3 -33.42 -11.84 -1.79
CA SER A 3 -33.39 -12.08 -3.25
C SER A 3 -33.17 -10.83 -4.11
N TRP A 4 -33.49 -9.64 -3.60
CA TRP A 4 -33.35 -8.37 -4.34
C TRP A 4 -31.90 -7.84 -4.40
N VAL A 5 -30.97 -8.41 -3.64
CA VAL A 5 -29.53 -8.08 -3.71
C VAL A 5 -28.85 -8.75 -4.92
N ARG A 6 -29.48 -9.75 -5.55
CA ARG A 6 -28.96 -10.45 -6.73
C ARG A 6 -29.01 -9.64 -8.03
N GLY A 7 -29.60 -8.43 -8.03
CA GLY A 7 -29.82 -7.62 -9.23
C GLY A 7 -28.81 -6.48 -9.47
N ILE A 8 -27.89 -6.23 -8.53
CA ILE A 8 -26.78 -5.29 -8.76
C ILE A 8 -25.61 -6.16 -9.23
N GLY A 9 -25.36 -6.20 -10.55
CA GLY A 9 -24.39 -7.10 -11.15
C GLY A 9 -23.06 -7.16 -10.39
N GLU A 10 -22.53 -8.36 -10.20
CA GLU A 10 -21.22 -8.62 -9.62
C GLU A 10 -20.15 -7.96 -10.51
N ARG A 11 -19.70 -6.75 -10.15
CA ARG A 11 -18.74 -5.97 -10.95
C ARG A 11 -17.32 -6.36 -10.58
N SER A 12 -16.61 -7.04 -11.49
CA SER A 12 -15.15 -7.10 -11.47
C SER A 12 -14.56 -5.84 -12.08
N SER A 13 -13.31 -5.51 -11.72
CA SER A 13 -12.60 -4.36 -12.27
C SER A 13 -11.13 -4.68 -12.40
N TRP A 14 -10.50 -4.18 -13.45
CA TRP A 14 -9.04 -4.30 -13.62
C TRP A 14 -8.33 -3.55 -12.49
N ILE A 15 -7.49 -4.28 -11.75
CA ILE A 15 -6.84 -3.81 -10.52
C ILE A 15 -5.32 -3.80 -10.60
N GLY A 16 -4.72 -4.32 -11.67
CA GLY A 16 -3.27 -4.37 -11.79
C GLY A 16 -2.77 -5.37 -12.82
N TYR A 17 -1.46 -5.57 -12.81
CA TYR A 17 -0.77 -6.52 -13.67
C TYR A 17 0.47 -7.11 -12.96
N VAL A 18 0.92 -8.24 -13.48
CA VAL A 18 2.20 -8.87 -13.14
C VAL A 18 3.10 -8.80 -14.37
N ALA A 19 4.37 -8.46 -14.18
CA ALA A 19 5.38 -8.43 -15.23
C ALA A 19 6.64 -9.15 -14.77
N VAL A 20 7.35 -9.81 -15.68
CA VAL A 20 8.60 -10.52 -15.40
C VAL A 20 9.71 -9.88 -16.22
N CYS A 21 10.86 -9.64 -15.60
CA CYS A 21 12.03 -9.13 -16.31
C CYS A 21 12.61 -10.24 -17.23
N GLU A 22 12.68 -9.96 -18.53
CA GLU A 22 13.32 -10.84 -19.53
C GLU A 22 14.63 -10.27 -20.08
N ASP A 23 14.97 -9.01 -19.76
CA ASP A 23 16.21 -8.38 -20.20
C ASP A 23 17.40 -8.97 -19.42
N GLN A 24 18.26 -9.70 -20.14
CA GLN A 24 19.42 -10.36 -19.54
C GLN A 24 20.43 -9.41 -18.91
N ASN A 25 20.57 -8.18 -19.43
CA ASN A 25 21.46 -7.19 -18.85
C ASN A 25 20.92 -6.72 -17.49
N GLU A 26 19.62 -6.51 -17.39
CA GLU A 26 18.97 -6.09 -16.14
C GLU A 26 18.94 -7.21 -15.10
N ILE A 27 18.70 -8.46 -15.53
CA ILE A 27 18.78 -9.64 -14.65
C ILE A 27 20.19 -9.76 -14.06
N THR A 28 21.22 -9.62 -14.90
CA THR A 28 22.62 -9.66 -14.47
C THR A 28 22.95 -8.49 -13.53
N ARG A 29 22.50 -7.28 -13.85
CA ARG A 29 22.71 -6.08 -13.02
C ARG A 29 22.05 -6.20 -11.64
N LEU A 30 20.87 -6.81 -11.55
CA LEU A 30 20.15 -7.06 -10.30
C LEU A 30 20.63 -8.32 -9.56
N GLY A 31 21.35 -9.21 -10.25
CA GLY A 31 21.77 -10.52 -9.75
C GLY A 31 20.63 -11.52 -9.56
N ARG A 32 19.46 -11.24 -10.15
CA ARG A 32 18.21 -12.00 -10.00
C ARG A 32 17.17 -11.56 -11.02
N ARG A 33 16.20 -12.42 -11.32
CA ARG A 33 15.04 -12.08 -12.14
C ARG A 33 13.96 -11.44 -11.27
N ASP A 34 13.60 -10.20 -11.58
CA ASP A 34 12.57 -9.47 -10.84
C ASP A 34 11.19 -9.63 -11.46
N ILE A 35 10.20 -9.85 -10.58
CA ILE A 35 8.78 -9.95 -10.89
C ILE A 35 8.12 -8.72 -10.29
N VAL A 36 7.48 -7.90 -11.12
CA VAL A 36 6.79 -6.69 -10.67
C VAL A 36 5.31 -6.95 -10.62
N ILE A 37 4.70 -6.72 -9.45
CA ILE A 37 3.25 -6.68 -9.29
C ILE A 37 2.85 -5.21 -9.08
N SER A 38 2.07 -4.64 -10.00
CA SER A 38 1.60 -3.25 -9.90
C SER A 38 0.10 -3.23 -9.65
N LEU A 39 -0.29 -2.75 -8.46
CA LEU A 39 -1.68 -2.68 -8.02
C LEU A 39 -2.22 -1.25 -8.05
N ARG A 40 -3.37 -1.10 -8.69
CA ARG A 40 -4.10 0.15 -8.87
C ARG A 40 -4.86 0.54 -7.59
N GLY A 41 -4.88 1.83 -7.28
CA GLY A 41 -5.81 2.44 -6.31
C GLY A 41 -7.15 2.82 -6.93
N THR A 42 -8.10 3.28 -6.12
CA THR A 42 -9.40 3.73 -6.64
C THR A 42 -9.28 5.07 -7.39
N GLY A 43 -10.10 5.26 -8.43
CA GLY A 43 -10.18 6.53 -9.16
C GLY A 43 -10.73 7.68 -8.28
N THR A 44 -11.57 7.35 -7.31
CA THR A 44 -12.14 8.27 -6.33
C THR A 44 -11.67 7.90 -4.92
N CYS A 45 -10.38 8.18 -4.65
CA CYS A 45 -9.73 7.82 -3.38
C CYS A 45 -10.46 8.36 -2.14
N LEU A 46 -11.04 9.57 -2.22
CA LEU A 46 -11.81 10.17 -1.12
C LEU A 46 -13.10 9.40 -0.83
N GLU A 47 -13.86 9.02 -1.86
CA GLU A 47 -15.08 8.20 -1.69
C GLU A 47 -14.73 6.81 -1.13
N TRP A 48 -13.63 6.20 -1.60
CA TRP A 48 -13.17 4.95 -1.02
C TRP A 48 -12.79 5.13 0.45
N LEU A 49 -12.14 6.24 0.79
CA LEU A 49 -11.76 6.51 2.17
C LEU A 49 -12.96 6.76 3.08
N GLU A 50 -14.02 7.39 2.57
CA GLU A 50 -15.30 7.48 3.28
C GLU A 50 -15.95 6.11 3.49
N ASN A 51 -15.79 5.21 2.52
CA ASN A 51 -16.23 3.82 2.60
C ASN A 51 -15.29 2.93 3.42
N LEU A 52 -14.11 3.44 3.84
CA LEU A 52 -13.14 2.69 4.62
C LEU A 52 -13.77 2.35 5.96
N ARG A 53 -13.91 1.05 6.21
CA ARG A 53 -14.36 0.54 7.50
C ARG A 53 -13.15 0.58 8.41
N ALA A 54 -13.09 1.49 9.39
CA ALA A 54 -11.99 1.51 10.36
C ALA A 54 -12.04 0.32 11.35
N THR A 55 -12.32 -0.87 10.84
CA THR A 55 -12.49 -2.12 11.54
C THR A 55 -11.35 -3.04 11.15
N LEU A 56 -10.55 -3.40 12.14
CA LEU A 56 -9.56 -4.46 11.99
C LEU A 56 -10.27 -5.81 12.06
N THR A 57 -9.92 -6.71 11.14
CA THR A 57 -10.37 -8.11 11.13
C THR A 57 -9.17 -9.03 11.13
N ARG A 58 -9.37 -10.28 11.56
CA ARG A 58 -8.29 -11.27 11.60
C ARG A 58 -7.78 -11.53 10.19
N CYS A 59 -6.45 -11.46 10.01
CA CYS A 59 -5.82 -11.84 8.77
C CYS A 59 -5.87 -13.38 8.63
N PRO A 60 -6.44 -13.91 7.53
CA PRO A 60 -6.54 -15.35 7.33
C PRO A 60 -5.21 -15.97 6.88
N PHE A 61 -4.25 -15.15 6.46
CA PHE A 61 -2.96 -15.59 5.95
C PHE A 61 -1.97 -15.83 7.10
N GLY A 62 -1.19 -16.91 6.99
CA GLY A 62 -0.15 -17.29 7.94
C GLY A 62 -0.58 -18.20 9.08
N ASN A 63 0.41 -18.70 9.82
CA ASN A 63 0.19 -19.71 10.85
C ASN A 63 -0.57 -19.15 12.07
N LYS A 64 -1.37 -20.02 12.71
CA LYS A 64 -1.99 -19.73 14.02
C LYS A 64 -0.90 -19.40 15.04
N LEU A 65 -1.23 -18.44 15.92
CA LEU A 65 -0.34 -17.78 16.88
C LEU A 65 0.85 -18.63 17.30
N SER A 66 2.06 -18.11 17.06
CA SER A 66 3.27 -18.57 17.75
C SER A 66 3.04 -18.44 19.25
N ASN A 67 3.35 -19.49 20.01
CA ASN A 67 3.30 -19.48 21.48
C ASN A 67 4.07 -18.25 22.01
N GLY A 68 3.35 -17.24 22.51
CA GLY A 68 3.92 -16.00 23.05
C GLY A 68 3.44 -14.69 22.42
N GLN A 69 2.72 -14.71 21.29
CA GLN A 69 2.06 -13.48 20.79
C GLN A 69 0.75 -13.22 21.54
N HIS A 70 0.61 -12.01 22.11
CA HIS A 70 -0.58 -11.63 22.86
C HIS A 70 -1.81 -11.34 21.97
N ASP A 71 -1.63 -11.01 20.68
CA ASP A 71 -2.72 -10.70 19.74
C ASP A 71 -2.49 -11.27 18.34
N ALA A 72 -3.55 -11.73 17.68
CA ALA A 72 -3.51 -12.25 16.31
C ALA A 72 -3.17 -11.13 15.28
N PRO A 73 -2.55 -11.45 14.13
CA PRO A 73 -2.39 -10.48 13.05
C PRO A 73 -3.76 -10.05 12.52
N MET A 74 -3.99 -8.74 12.47
CA MET A 74 -5.23 -8.15 11.99
C MET A 74 -4.95 -7.10 10.93
N VAL A 75 -5.84 -7.02 9.94
CA VAL A 75 -5.77 -6.14 8.78
C VAL A 75 -7.07 -5.38 8.60
N GLU A 76 -7.02 -4.26 7.88
CA GLU A 76 -8.20 -3.44 7.56
C GLU A 76 -9.20 -4.28 6.75
N SER A 77 -10.45 -4.30 7.21
CA SER A 77 -11.50 -5.17 6.67
C SER A 77 -11.86 -4.93 5.20
N GLY A 78 -11.84 -3.68 4.73
CA GLY A 78 -12.09 -3.30 3.35
C GLY A 78 -10.97 -3.75 2.41
N VAL A 79 -9.71 -3.52 2.79
CA VAL A 79 -8.53 -4.01 2.06
C VAL A 79 -8.56 -5.53 1.98
N LEU A 80 -8.85 -6.23 3.08
CA LEU A 80 -8.95 -7.69 3.06
C LEU A 80 -10.10 -8.14 2.15
N SER A 81 -11.28 -7.53 2.28
CA SER A 81 -12.43 -7.88 1.43
C SER A 81 -12.09 -7.72 -0.04
N LEU A 82 -11.50 -6.59 -0.46
CA LEU A 82 -11.12 -6.36 -1.86
C LEU A 82 -10.08 -7.36 -2.36
N TYR A 83 -9.19 -7.81 -1.48
CA TYR A 83 -8.17 -8.79 -1.83
C TYR A 83 -8.75 -10.21 -1.98
N THR A 84 -9.69 -10.61 -1.12
CA THR A 84 -10.19 -12.00 -1.06
C THR A 84 -11.54 -12.24 -1.72
N SER A 85 -12.32 -11.19 -2.01
CA SER A 85 -13.64 -11.35 -2.63
C SER A 85 -13.51 -11.93 -4.04
N SER A 86 -14.28 -12.98 -4.30
CA SER A 86 -14.48 -13.59 -5.61
C SER A 86 -15.95 -13.47 -6.02
N THR A 87 -16.22 -13.64 -7.30
CA THR A 87 -17.57 -13.76 -7.85
C THR A 87 -17.78 -15.17 -8.39
N THR A 88 -18.97 -15.47 -8.90
CA THR A 88 -19.22 -16.76 -9.58
C THR A 88 -18.41 -16.93 -10.86
N VAL A 89 -17.94 -15.82 -11.44
CA VAL A 89 -17.28 -15.77 -12.76
C VAL A 89 -15.80 -15.41 -12.65
N CYS A 90 -15.39 -14.67 -11.61
CA CYS A 90 -14.04 -14.16 -11.45
C CYS A 90 -13.43 -14.66 -10.13
N GLN A 91 -12.21 -15.18 -10.21
CA GLN A 91 -11.37 -15.45 -9.05
C GLN A 91 -11.09 -14.16 -8.26
N SER A 92 -10.71 -14.32 -6.99
CA SER A 92 -10.26 -13.20 -6.18
C SER A 92 -8.88 -12.72 -6.63
N LEU A 93 -8.53 -11.46 -6.30
CA LEU A 93 -7.20 -10.93 -6.53
C LEU A 93 -6.12 -11.80 -5.86
N GLN A 94 -6.42 -12.28 -4.65
CA GLN A 94 -5.59 -13.20 -3.89
C GLN A 94 -5.25 -14.48 -4.68
N GLN A 95 -6.25 -15.12 -5.26
CA GLN A 95 -6.07 -16.33 -6.06
C GLN A 95 -5.28 -16.04 -7.33
N SER A 96 -5.66 -15.02 -8.09
CA SER A 96 -4.98 -14.70 -9.36
C SER A 96 -3.51 -14.33 -9.17
N VAL A 97 -3.16 -13.60 -8.10
CA VAL A 97 -1.76 -13.29 -7.78
C VAL A 97 -1.00 -14.55 -7.36
N THR A 98 -1.60 -15.40 -6.52
CA THR A 98 -0.97 -16.64 -6.05
C THR A 98 -0.70 -17.58 -7.22
N ASP A 99 -1.69 -17.83 -8.07
CA ASP A 99 -1.61 -18.73 -9.22
C ASP A 99 -0.55 -18.24 -10.21
N GLU A 100 -0.49 -16.93 -10.48
CA GLU A 100 0.50 -16.36 -11.40
C GLU A 100 1.92 -16.43 -10.84
N ILE A 101 2.13 -16.17 -9.55
CA ILE A 101 3.46 -16.32 -8.93
C ILE A 101 3.89 -17.79 -8.92
N LEU A 102 3.00 -18.74 -8.67
CA LEU A 102 3.31 -20.17 -8.77
C LEU A 102 3.72 -20.55 -10.21
N ARG A 103 3.01 -20.05 -11.21
CA ARG A 103 3.36 -20.27 -12.63
C ARG A 103 4.76 -19.73 -12.98
N ILE A 104 5.08 -18.53 -12.50
CA ILE A 104 6.40 -17.91 -12.73
C ILE A 104 7.50 -18.68 -12.00
N VAL A 105 7.25 -19.13 -10.76
CA VAL A 105 8.19 -19.98 -10.01
C VAL A 105 8.42 -21.31 -10.71
N ASP A 106 7.39 -21.93 -11.29
CA ASP A 106 7.54 -23.14 -12.09
C ASP A 106 8.39 -22.92 -13.36
N THR A 107 8.26 -21.74 -13.97
CA THR A 107 8.98 -21.39 -15.20
C THR A 107 10.45 -21.01 -14.95
N TYR A 108 10.73 -20.29 -13.86
CA TYR A 108 12.03 -19.63 -13.62
C TYR A 108 12.66 -19.98 -12.26
N GLY A 109 12.15 -21.00 -11.56
CA GLY A 109 12.55 -21.34 -10.19
C GLY A 109 14.01 -21.80 -10.03
N ASP A 110 14.67 -22.17 -11.13
CA ASP A 110 16.10 -22.53 -11.15
C ASP A 110 17.03 -21.30 -11.07
N GLU A 111 16.49 -20.08 -11.20
CA GLU A 111 17.22 -18.83 -11.08
C GLU A 111 16.86 -18.10 -9.77
N PRO A 112 17.73 -17.22 -9.24
CA PRO A 112 17.35 -16.34 -8.14
C PRO A 112 16.18 -15.43 -8.54
N LEU A 113 15.07 -15.50 -7.81
CA LEU A 113 13.86 -14.72 -8.05
C LEU A 113 13.62 -13.64 -6.98
N SER A 114 13.11 -12.49 -7.41
CA SER A 114 12.49 -11.51 -6.52
C SER A 114 11.12 -11.07 -6.97
N VAL A 115 10.32 -10.61 -6.00
CA VAL A 115 9.02 -10.00 -6.24
C VAL A 115 9.02 -8.59 -5.67
N THR A 116 8.81 -7.60 -6.55
CA THR A 116 8.64 -6.20 -6.20
C THR A 116 7.16 -5.82 -6.38
N ILE A 117 6.49 -5.48 -5.30
CA ILE A 117 5.07 -5.08 -5.32
C ILE A 117 4.98 -3.57 -5.16
N THR A 118 4.21 -2.92 -6.02
CA THR A 118 3.98 -1.48 -5.97
C THR A 118 2.51 -1.15 -6.04
N GLY A 119 2.17 0.03 -5.53
CA GLY A 119 0.82 0.56 -5.62
C GLY A 119 0.71 1.94 -5.01
N HIS A 120 -0.34 2.65 -5.44
CA HIS A 120 -0.68 3.98 -4.96
C HIS A 120 -2.03 3.96 -4.23
N SER A 121 -2.17 4.76 -3.16
CA SER A 121 -3.42 4.88 -2.39
C SER A 121 -3.92 3.52 -1.89
N LEU A 122 -5.14 3.09 -2.21
CA LEU A 122 -5.62 1.73 -1.91
C LEU A 122 -4.67 0.64 -2.45
N GLY A 123 -4.07 0.83 -3.63
CA GLY A 123 -3.12 -0.12 -4.22
C GLY A 123 -1.88 -0.33 -3.35
N ALA A 124 -1.47 0.69 -2.58
CA ALA A 124 -0.39 0.56 -1.62
C ALA A 124 -0.74 -0.37 -0.46
N SER A 125 -1.99 -0.33 0.01
CA SER A 125 -2.47 -1.24 1.06
C SER A 125 -2.61 -2.67 0.56
N LEU A 126 -3.15 -2.84 -0.64
CA LEU A 126 -3.23 -4.15 -1.31
C LEU A 126 -1.83 -4.73 -1.53
N ALA A 127 -0.84 -3.90 -1.88
CA ALA A 127 0.54 -4.35 -2.07
C ALA A 127 1.16 -4.94 -0.80
N ILE A 128 0.94 -4.30 0.35
CA ILE A 128 1.41 -4.81 1.65
C ILE A 128 0.68 -6.11 2.03
N LEU A 129 -0.63 -6.20 1.78
CA LEU A 129 -1.39 -7.42 2.08
C LEU A 129 -0.96 -8.58 1.17
N ALA A 130 -0.79 -8.33 -0.12
CA ALA A 130 -0.31 -9.31 -1.10
C ALA A 130 1.09 -9.83 -0.73
N ALA A 131 1.99 -8.93 -0.31
CA ALA A 131 3.31 -9.30 0.19
C ALA A 131 3.24 -10.30 1.37
N TYR A 132 2.36 -10.04 2.33
CA TYR A 132 2.16 -10.92 3.47
C TYR A 132 1.57 -12.27 3.04
N ASP A 133 0.58 -12.29 2.17
CA ASP A 133 -0.01 -13.52 1.64
C ASP A 133 1.00 -14.36 0.87
N ILE A 134 1.70 -13.78 -0.11
CA ILE A 134 2.72 -14.48 -0.92
C ILE A 134 3.77 -15.14 -0.03
N LYS A 135 4.28 -14.44 0.99
CA LYS A 135 5.26 -15.01 1.94
C LYS A 135 4.72 -16.18 2.76
N ASN A 136 3.42 -16.20 3.06
CA ASN A 136 2.80 -17.27 3.83
C ASN A 136 2.38 -18.45 2.95
N THR A 137 2.01 -18.20 1.70
CA THR A 137 1.42 -19.17 0.78
C THR A 137 2.48 -19.85 -0.10
N ILE A 138 3.42 -19.10 -0.68
CA ILE A 138 4.43 -19.62 -1.60
C ILE A 138 5.64 -20.17 -0.82
N LYS A 139 5.95 -21.46 -0.98
CA LYS A 139 7.08 -22.15 -0.32
C LYS A 139 8.38 -22.10 -1.10
N HIS A 140 8.58 -21.02 -1.85
CA HIS A 140 9.81 -20.75 -2.59
C HIS A 140 10.62 -19.63 -1.91
N ALA A 141 11.94 -19.70 -1.99
CA ALA A 141 12.81 -18.63 -1.51
C ALA A 141 12.67 -17.41 -2.45
N LEU A 142 11.79 -16.47 -2.08
CA LEU A 142 11.57 -15.23 -2.83
C LEU A 142 12.03 -14.03 -2.00
N HIS A 143 12.88 -13.20 -2.59
CA HIS A 143 13.13 -11.87 -2.02
C HIS A 143 11.94 -10.97 -2.33
N LEU A 144 11.18 -10.57 -1.31
CA LEU A 144 9.96 -9.79 -1.48
C LEU A 144 10.14 -8.38 -0.96
N SER A 145 9.88 -7.41 -1.84
CA SER A 145 9.93 -5.99 -1.55
C SER A 145 8.63 -5.29 -1.91
N VAL A 146 8.24 -4.30 -1.11
CA VAL A 146 7.10 -3.41 -1.38
C VAL A 146 7.60 -1.99 -1.45
N ILE A 147 7.31 -1.30 -2.55
CA ILE A 147 7.54 0.14 -2.70
C ILE A 147 6.19 0.77 -2.97
N SER A 148 5.66 1.54 -2.02
CA SER A 148 4.30 2.04 -2.11
C SER A 148 4.20 3.55 -1.92
N PHE A 149 3.15 4.15 -2.49
CA PHE A 149 2.98 5.59 -2.54
C PHE A 149 1.63 5.99 -1.93
N GLY A 150 1.63 6.91 -0.97
CA GLY A 150 0.39 7.48 -0.43
C GLY A 150 -0.57 6.49 0.23
N GLY A 151 -0.09 5.32 0.65
CA GLY A 151 -0.95 4.28 1.22
C GLY A 151 -1.46 4.59 2.63
N PRO A 152 -2.73 4.27 2.95
CA PRO A 152 -3.23 4.27 4.32
C PRO A 152 -2.63 3.10 5.13
N ARG A 153 -2.86 3.09 6.44
CA ARG A 153 -2.42 2.02 7.32
C ARG A 153 -3.21 0.73 7.08
N VAL A 154 -2.52 -0.40 7.16
CA VAL A 154 -3.07 -1.70 6.72
C VAL A 154 -3.42 -2.63 7.87
N GLY A 155 -2.66 -2.64 8.97
CA GLY A 155 -2.85 -3.65 10.02
C GLY A 155 -2.32 -3.25 11.39
N ASN A 156 -2.50 -4.16 12.35
CA ASN A 156 -2.07 -3.99 13.74
C ASN A 156 -0.57 -4.30 13.94
N ARG A 157 -0.09 -4.14 15.17
CA ARG A 157 1.30 -4.43 15.57
C ARG A 157 1.71 -5.88 15.28
N SER A 158 0.85 -6.86 15.54
CA SER A 158 1.15 -8.27 15.23
C SER A 158 1.33 -8.53 13.74
N PHE A 159 0.49 -7.92 12.89
CA PHE A 159 0.64 -8.00 11.44
C PHE A 159 1.96 -7.38 10.95
N ARG A 160 2.32 -6.20 11.48
CA ARG A 160 3.62 -5.57 11.22
C ARG A 160 4.78 -6.50 11.61
N HIS A 161 4.75 -7.01 12.83
CA HIS A 161 5.81 -7.83 13.38
C HIS A 161 6.03 -9.10 12.54
N ASN A 162 4.94 -9.75 12.11
CA ASN A 162 5.06 -10.94 11.25
C ASN A 162 5.68 -10.61 9.88
N LEU A 163 5.33 -9.47 9.27
CA LEU A 163 5.96 -9.00 8.03
C LEU A 163 7.48 -8.78 8.19
N GLU A 164 7.90 -8.18 9.31
CA GLU A 164 9.30 -7.95 9.62
C GLU A 164 10.06 -9.27 9.83
N LEU A 165 9.48 -10.22 10.59
CA LEU A 165 10.05 -11.55 10.81
C LEU A 165 10.22 -12.36 9.52
N GLN A 166 9.31 -12.20 8.55
CA GLN A 166 9.39 -12.85 7.24
C GLN A 166 10.47 -12.25 6.33
N GLY A 167 11.15 -11.20 6.76
CA GLY A 167 12.20 -10.51 6.01
C GLY A 167 11.67 -9.68 4.84
N THR A 168 10.37 -9.41 4.77
CA THR A 168 9.77 -8.57 3.73
C THR A 168 10.27 -7.14 3.87
N LYS A 169 10.82 -6.57 2.80
CA LYS A 169 11.31 -5.19 2.79
C LYS A 169 10.20 -4.25 2.34
N ILE A 170 9.85 -3.26 3.14
CA ILE A 170 8.73 -2.36 2.84
C ILE A 170 9.22 -0.92 2.93
N LEU A 171 9.14 -0.20 1.82
CA LEU A 171 9.37 1.24 1.71
C LEU A 171 8.06 1.94 1.37
N ARG A 172 7.62 2.82 2.26
CA ARG A 172 6.43 3.66 2.08
C ARG A 172 6.85 5.09 1.79
N ILE A 173 6.51 5.57 0.61
CA ILE A 173 6.71 6.95 0.21
C ILE A 173 5.48 7.73 0.65
N VAL A 174 5.67 8.66 1.57
CA VAL A 174 4.60 9.37 2.29
C VAL A 174 4.76 10.86 2.06
N ASN A 175 3.69 11.53 1.63
CA ASN A 175 3.63 12.98 1.61
C ASN A 175 3.05 13.47 2.94
N SER A 176 3.80 14.32 3.64
CA SER A 176 3.39 14.88 4.94
C SER A 176 2.12 15.72 4.85
N ASP A 177 1.84 16.26 3.66
CA ASP A 177 0.65 17.07 3.34
C ASP A 177 -0.54 16.21 2.86
N ASP A 178 -0.38 14.89 2.76
CA ASP A 178 -1.42 13.95 2.35
C ASP A 178 -2.06 13.26 3.57
N LEU A 179 -3.37 13.48 3.75
CA LEU A 179 -4.14 12.94 4.87
C LEU A 179 -4.36 11.42 4.78
N ILE A 180 -4.35 10.84 3.57
CA ILE A 180 -4.59 9.40 3.37
C ILE A 180 -3.53 8.56 4.10
N THR A 181 -2.30 9.05 4.18
CA THR A 181 -1.19 8.33 4.82
C THR A 181 -1.32 8.22 6.34
N ARG A 182 -2.21 9.00 6.95
CA ARG A 182 -2.39 9.09 8.41
C ARG A 182 -3.55 8.27 8.94
N VAL A 183 -4.35 7.68 8.05
CA VAL A 183 -5.56 6.95 8.41
C VAL A 183 -5.39 5.45 8.14
N PRO A 184 -6.13 4.58 8.84
CA PRO A 184 -6.93 4.86 10.05
C PRO A 184 -6.11 5.02 11.36
N GLY A 185 -6.66 5.78 12.31
CA GLY A 185 -6.26 5.78 13.73
C GLY A 185 -5.17 6.76 14.20
N PHE A 186 -4.92 6.79 15.51
CA PHE A 186 -3.77 7.46 16.14
C PHE A 186 -2.60 6.50 16.36
N PHE A 187 -1.44 7.12 16.50
CA PHE A 187 -0.12 6.51 16.59
C PHE A 187 0.26 6.11 18.02
N VAL A 188 1.00 5.01 18.16
CA VAL A 188 1.83 4.75 19.34
C VAL A 188 3.24 4.50 18.81
N GLU A 189 4.11 5.51 18.88
CA GLU A 189 5.57 5.36 18.77
C GLU A 189 6.00 4.44 19.92
N ASP A 190 6.58 3.28 19.62
CA ASP A 190 7.53 2.67 20.53
C ASP A 190 8.90 3.18 20.08
N HIS A 191 9.45 4.15 20.80
CA HIS A 191 10.87 4.28 21.12
C HIS A 191 11.07 5.50 22.03
N ASP A 192 11.82 5.28 23.10
CA ASP A 192 12.30 6.29 24.04
C ASP A 192 13.04 7.42 23.32
N ASP A 193 12.36 8.55 23.07
CA ASP A 193 13.04 9.84 22.96
C ASP A 193 12.03 10.99 23.16
N VAL A 194 12.47 11.96 23.96
CA VAL A 194 11.69 13.06 24.52
C VAL A 194 11.27 14.05 23.44
N ALA A 195 9.99 14.06 23.04
CA ALA A 195 9.41 15.21 22.30
C ALA A 195 7.90 15.39 22.50
N LYS A 196 7.56 16.36 23.35
CA LYS A 196 6.35 17.21 23.39
C LYS A 196 5.06 16.65 22.76
N LYS A 197 4.13 16.26 23.63
CA LYS A 197 2.68 16.10 23.35
C LYS A 197 2.10 17.35 22.66
N GLN A 198 2.06 17.38 21.33
CA GLN A 198 1.07 18.15 20.61
C GLN A 198 -0.13 17.24 20.35
N LYS A 199 -1.21 17.45 21.12
CA LYS A 199 -2.52 16.91 20.74
C LYS A 199 -2.85 17.52 19.36
N PRO A 200 -3.07 16.72 18.31
CA PRO A 200 -3.47 17.27 17.02
C PRO A 200 -4.83 17.98 17.21
N ARG A 201 -4.98 19.20 16.69
CA ARG A 201 -6.25 19.93 16.68
C ARG A 201 -7.27 19.13 15.85
N VAL A 202 -8.14 18.38 16.52
CA VAL A 202 -9.11 17.46 15.90
C VAL A 202 -10.32 18.21 15.28
N GLU A 203 -10.44 19.51 15.57
CA GLU A 203 -11.57 20.37 15.21
C GLU A 203 -11.76 20.58 13.70
N HIS A 204 -10.71 20.44 12.89
CA HIS A 204 -10.76 20.66 11.43
C HIS A 204 -10.80 19.37 10.59
N LEU A 205 -10.97 18.21 11.22
CA LEU A 205 -10.93 16.93 10.54
C LEU A 205 -12.35 16.45 10.19
N PRO A 206 -12.57 15.81 9.01
CA PRO A 206 -13.84 15.18 8.67
C PRO A 206 -14.39 14.32 9.82
N SER A 207 -15.70 14.38 10.05
CA SER A 207 -16.41 13.77 11.20
C SER A 207 -16.12 12.27 11.38
N TRP A 208 -15.88 11.55 10.28
CA TRP A 208 -15.55 10.13 10.31
C TRP A 208 -14.12 9.87 10.85
N ILE A 209 -13.15 10.75 10.59
CA ILE A 209 -11.80 10.62 11.18
C ILE A 209 -11.86 10.89 12.68
N GLN A 210 -12.66 11.87 13.10
CA GLN A 210 -12.92 12.13 14.53
C GLN A 210 -13.51 10.88 15.22
N LYS A 211 -14.40 10.15 14.53
CA LYS A 211 -14.98 8.90 15.02
C LYS A 211 -13.96 7.75 15.09
N CYS A 212 -13.07 7.63 14.11
CA CYS A 212 -11.98 6.64 14.13
C CYS A 212 -11.00 6.89 15.28
N VAL A 213 -10.73 8.17 15.56
CA VAL A 213 -9.88 8.67 16.64
C VAL A 213 -10.40 8.28 18.03
N ASN A 214 -11.73 8.25 18.23
CA ASN A 214 -12.34 7.99 19.53
C ASN A 214 -12.46 6.48 19.88
N ASN A 215 -12.26 5.58 18.92
CA ASN A 215 -12.43 4.14 19.14
C ASN A 215 -11.12 3.49 19.62
N LYS A 216 -10.87 3.55 20.93
CA LYS A 216 -9.59 3.22 21.61
C LYS A 216 -9.12 1.75 21.57
N ARG A 217 -9.76 0.85 20.81
CA ARG A 217 -9.58 -0.60 21.03
C ARG A 217 -8.64 -1.33 20.07
N TRP A 218 -8.20 -0.71 18.98
CA TRP A 218 -7.23 -1.34 18.07
C TRP A 218 -6.34 -0.29 17.39
N VAL A 219 -5.04 -0.30 17.72
CA VAL A 219 -4.07 0.65 17.20
C VAL A 219 -3.45 0.09 15.92
N TYR A 220 -3.68 0.77 14.80
CA TYR A 220 -2.98 0.50 13.55
C TYR A 220 -1.49 0.82 13.71
N ALA A 221 -0.62 -0.03 13.14
CA ALA A 221 0.82 0.17 13.16
C ALA A 221 1.32 0.73 11.82
N ASN A 222 2.37 1.56 11.89
CA ASN A 222 3.13 1.91 10.69
C ASN A 222 3.98 0.71 10.30
N ILE A 223 3.82 0.23 9.07
CA ILE A 223 4.50 -0.96 8.55
C ILE A 223 5.66 -0.52 7.65
N GLY A 224 6.84 -1.10 7.82
CA GLY A 224 8.02 -0.79 7.01
C GLY A 224 8.67 0.56 7.35
N HIS A 225 9.56 0.99 6.47
CA HIS A 225 10.27 2.27 6.56
C HIS A 225 9.55 3.35 5.77
N GLU A 226 9.44 4.55 6.33
CA GLU A 226 8.82 5.70 5.67
C GLU A 226 9.88 6.62 5.05
N LEU A 227 9.79 6.86 3.74
CA LEU A 227 10.40 8.01 3.10
C LEU A 227 9.39 9.15 3.13
N ARG A 228 9.55 10.06 4.10
CA ARG A 228 8.68 11.22 4.26
C ARG A 228 9.14 12.38 3.37
N LEU A 229 8.24 12.81 2.51
CA LEU A 229 8.37 13.96 1.62
C LEU A 229 7.37 15.05 2.05
N SER A 230 7.55 16.28 1.58
CA SER A 230 6.57 17.35 1.79
C SER A 230 6.38 18.14 0.51
N SER A 231 5.11 18.33 0.11
CA SER A 231 4.74 19.22 -0.98
C SER A 231 5.25 20.64 -0.75
N ARG A 232 5.26 21.11 0.50
CA ARG A 232 5.73 22.46 0.87
C ARG A 232 7.24 22.66 0.69
N ALA A 233 8.01 21.59 0.57
CA ALA A 233 9.44 21.69 0.27
C ALA A 233 9.71 22.03 -1.21
N SER A 234 8.72 21.82 -2.10
CA SER A 234 8.79 22.24 -3.50
C SER A 234 8.12 23.60 -3.68
N LEU A 235 8.90 24.62 -4.04
CA LEU A 235 8.41 25.97 -4.34
C LEU A 235 7.28 25.99 -5.39
N LYS A 236 7.22 24.97 -6.26
CA LYS A 236 6.21 24.81 -7.31
C LYS A 236 4.87 24.26 -6.83
N LEU A 237 4.81 23.67 -5.62
CA LEU A 237 3.62 23.04 -5.05
C LEU A 237 3.06 23.78 -3.83
N ASN A 238 3.55 24.99 -3.54
CA ASN A 238 3.24 25.76 -2.33
C ASN A 238 1.75 26.18 -2.16
N SER A 239 0.90 26.00 -3.17
CA SER A 239 -0.50 26.47 -3.17
C SER A 239 -1.53 25.39 -3.54
N ILE A 240 -1.24 24.12 -3.27
CA ILE A 240 -1.98 23.00 -3.84
C ILE A 240 -3.03 22.42 -2.88
N ASP A 241 -4.20 22.08 -3.43
CA ASP A 241 -5.33 21.44 -2.75
C ASP A 241 -5.02 20.02 -2.25
N VAL A 242 -5.73 19.57 -1.21
CA VAL A 242 -5.54 18.26 -0.55
C VAL A 242 -5.65 17.09 -1.54
N ALA A 243 -6.55 17.18 -2.52
CA ALA A 243 -6.74 16.15 -3.54
C ALA A 243 -5.51 15.97 -4.46
N THR A 244 -4.79 17.06 -4.75
CA THR A 244 -3.59 17.03 -5.60
C THR A 244 -2.34 16.60 -4.82
N CYS A 245 -2.30 16.81 -3.49
CA CYS A 245 -1.25 16.26 -2.62
C CYS A 245 -1.22 14.72 -2.60
N HIS A 246 -2.37 14.10 -2.89
CA HIS A 246 -2.54 12.65 -3.01
C HIS A 246 -2.38 12.13 -4.45
N ASP A 247 -2.10 12.96 -5.45
CA ASP A 247 -1.86 12.46 -6.82
C ASP A 247 -0.50 11.73 -6.88
N LEU A 248 -0.47 10.54 -7.48
CA LEU A 248 0.77 9.79 -7.73
C LEU A 248 1.81 10.64 -8.48
N LYS A 249 1.38 11.53 -9.39
CA LYS A 249 2.30 12.45 -10.08
C LYS A 249 3.02 13.38 -9.11
N THR A 250 2.32 13.86 -8.09
CA THR A 250 2.91 14.67 -7.02
C THR A 250 3.96 13.86 -6.27
N TYR A 251 3.65 12.61 -5.91
CA TYR A 251 4.62 11.71 -5.28
C TYR A 251 5.87 11.48 -6.12
N LEU A 252 5.72 11.17 -7.41
CA LEU A 252 6.86 10.95 -8.32
C LEU A 252 7.69 12.23 -8.49
N HIS A 253 7.05 13.40 -8.55
CA HIS A 253 7.76 14.67 -8.58
C HIS A 253 8.56 14.90 -7.31
N LEU A 254 7.98 14.62 -6.14
CA LEU A 254 8.64 14.77 -4.86
C LEU A 254 9.85 13.85 -4.73
N VAL A 255 9.73 12.59 -5.17
CA VAL A 255 10.85 11.64 -5.20
C VAL A 255 11.97 12.14 -6.12
N ASN A 256 11.63 12.62 -7.32
CA ASN A 256 12.62 13.08 -8.30
C ASN A 256 13.45 14.28 -7.82
N GLY A 257 12.87 15.17 -6.99
CA GLY A 257 13.60 16.31 -6.43
C GLY A 257 14.11 16.12 -5.01
N PHE A 258 13.86 14.96 -4.39
CA PHE A 258 14.39 14.64 -3.07
C PHE A 258 15.90 14.39 -3.13
N VAL A 259 16.65 15.08 -2.28
CA VAL A 259 18.11 14.93 -2.15
C VAL A 259 18.44 14.35 -0.77
N SER A 260 17.98 15.01 0.29
CA SER A 260 18.01 14.51 1.68
C SER A 260 16.98 15.28 2.51
N SER A 261 16.76 14.85 3.76
CA SER A 261 15.93 15.59 4.72
C SER A 261 16.52 16.93 5.18
N SER A 262 17.83 17.14 4.95
CA SER A 262 18.58 18.34 5.35
C SER A 262 18.90 19.28 4.20
N CYS A 263 18.65 18.87 2.95
CA CYS A 263 18.97 19.63 1.75
C CYS A 263 17.72 20.23 1.09
N PRO A 264 17.82 21.43 0.49
CA PRO A 264 16.74 21.99 -0.32
C PRO A 264 16.35 21.06 -1.48
N PHE A 265 15.07 21.10 -1.86
CA PHE A 265 14.56 20.37 -3.01
C PHE A 265 15.35 20.73 -4.28
N ARG A 266 15.73 19.73 -5.08
CA ARG A 266 16.57 19.95 -6.25
C ARG A 266 15.86 20.85 -7.27
N ALA A 267 16.40 22.05 -7.51
CA ALA A 267 15.82 23.04 -8.42
C ALA A 267 15.65 22.52 -9.87
N SER A 268 16.48 21.57 -10.30
CA SER A 268 16.44 20.96 -11.64
C SER A 268 15.41 19.82 -11.77
N ALA A 269 14.63 19.49 -10.73
CA ALA A 269 13.60 18.46 -10.82
C ALA A 269 12.54 18.88 -11.85
N ARG A 270 12.47 18.14 -12.97
CA ARG A 270 11.44 18.31 -13.98
C ARG A 270 10.10 17.80 -13.42
N MET A 271 9.04 18.59 -13.66
CA MET A 271 7.67 18.20 -13.35
C MET A 271 7.23 17.16 -14.39
N MET A 272 6.83 15.97 -13.97
CA MET A 272 6.21 14.98 -14.85
C MET A 272 4.72 15.31 -15.03
N LEU A 273 4.41 16.46 -15.66
CA LEU A 273 3.02 16.92 -15.80
C LEU A 273 2.39 16.81 -17.19
N ASN A 274 3.07 16.33 -18.24
CA ASN A 274 2.47 16.27 -19.59
C ASN A 274 2.49 14.87 -20.24
N LYS A 275 1.33 14.20 -20.19
CA LYS A 275 0.61 13.58 -21.34
C LYS A 275 -0.67 12.89 -20.82
N ALA A 276 -1.73 13.66 -20.66
CA ALA A 276 -3.09 13.14 -20.57
C ALA A 276 -4.02 14.15 -21.24
N SER A 277 -4.03 14.15 -22.57
CA SER A 277 -5.05 14.79 -23.41
C SER A 277 -4.88 14.29 -24.84
N THR A 278 -6.01 14.01 -25.48
CA THR A 278 -6.24 13.58 -26.88
C THR A 278 -5.96 12.11 -27.20
N VAL A 279 -6.90 11.23 -26.83
CA VAL A 279 -7.30 10.12 -27.71
C VAL A 279 -8.35 10.71 -28.67
N PRO A 280 -8.15 10.70 -30.01
CA PRO A 280 -9.17 11.14 -30.94
C PRO A 280 -10.34 10.13 -30.96
N PRO A 281 -11.59 10.59 -31.11
CA PRO A 281 -12.72 9.69 -31.23
C PRO A 281 -12.63 8.94 -32.57
N THR A 282 -12.71 7.62 -32.51
CA THR A 282 -13.12 6.78 -33.65
C THR A 282 -14.62 6.65 -33.67
#